data_AF-A0A6J0Y8T3-F1
#
_entry.id   AF-A0A6J0Y8T3-F1
#
_cell.length_a   1.000
_cell.length_b   1.000
_cell.length_c   1.000
_cell.angle_alpha   90.00
_cell.angle_beta   90.00
_cell.angle_gamma   90.00
#
_symmetry.space_group_name_H-M   'P 1'
#
loop_
_entity.id
_entity.type
_entity.pdbx_description
1 polymer ?
#
loop_
_entity_poly.entity_id
_entity_poly.type
_entity_poly.pdbx_seq_one_letter_code
_entity_poly.pdbx_strand_id
1 'polypeptide(L)'
;MLTTCALLICPGKEKVDVVDLVSADLEEVAQKCGLSYKALVALRRVLLAQFSAFPFNGADLYEELKTSTAILSTGVGSLDKLLDAGLYTGEVTEIAGAPGSGKTQVCLCVAANVAHGLQQNVLYIDSNGGLTASRILQLLQARTPDEEEQAGALQRIQVVRAFDIFQMLDVLQDLRGAVSQQVTNHTTRDRDSGQLKPALGRSWSFVPSTRLLLDSAQGSGALGSRRVACLTKSPRLPTGCQETVDLGSWGIPAFQGDHKGHWEQSPVFPGDHT
;
A
#
# COMPACT_ATOMS: atom_id res chain seq x y z
N MET A 1 -33.24 17.64 14.16
CA MET A 1 -33.60 16.61 15.18
C MET A 1 -32.58 15.47 15.19
N LEU A 2 -32.22 14.87 14.04
CA LEU A 2 -31.13 13.87 13.93
C LEU A 2 -29.74 14.42 14.31
N THR A 3 -29.41 15.65 13.93
CA THR A 3 -28.12 16.30 14.26
C THR A 3 -27.92 16.52 15.76
N THR A 4 -28.99 16.73 16.52
CA THR A 4 -28.95 16.94 17.97
C THR A 4 -28.86 15.61 18.74
N CYS A 5 -29.45 14.53 18.21
CA CYS A 5 -29.31 13.19 18.79
C CYS A 5 -27.93 12.58 18.51
N ALA A 6 -27.35 12.86 17.34
CA ALA A 6 -26.01 12.42 16.96
C ALA A 6 -24.94 12.78 18.01
N LEU A 7 -24.91 14.03 18.47
CA LEU A 7 -23.97 14.50 19.51
C LEU A 7 -24.17 13.84 20.89
N LEU A 8 -25.36 13.31 21.19
CA LEU A 8 -25.66 12.61 22.45
C LEU A 8 -25.25 11.12 22.42
N ILE A 9 -25.16 10.52 21.22
CA ILE A 9 -24.85 9.09 21.03
C ILE A 9 -23.36 8.81 21.25
N CYS A 10 -22.48 9.75 20.94
CA CYS A 10 -21.03 9.63 21.11
C CYS A 10 -20.44 10.91 21.75
N PRO A 11 -20.50 11.07 23.09
CA PRO A 11 -19.92 12.24 23.73
C PRO A 11 -18.41 12.27 23.49
N GLY A 12 -17.93 13.32 22.79
CA GLY A 12 -16.52 13.53 22.45
C GLY A 12 -16.15 13.37 20.97
N LYS A 13 -17.09 13.00 20.08
CA LYS A 13 -16.86 13.00 18.62
C LYS A 13 -17.42 14.24 17.94
N GLU A 14 -16.61 14.89 17.09
CA GLU A 14 -16.99 16.08 16.33
C GLU A 14 -17.91 15.76 15.13
N LYS A 15 -17.90 14.50 14.66
CA LYS A 15 -18.80 13.94 13.64
C LYS A 15 -19.27 12.54 14.05
N VAL A 16 -20.55 12.25 13.82
CA VAL A 16 -21.17 10.94 14.06
C VAL A 16 -21.73 10.46 12.73
N ASP A 17 -21.37 9.23 12.33
CA ASP A 17 -21.77 8.65 11.06
C ASP A 17 -22.87 7.58 11.20
N VAL A 18 -23.30 7.03 10.06
CA VAL A 18 -24.35 5.99 10.04
C VAL A 18 -23.88 4.72 10.76
N VAL A 19 -22.59 4.39 10.72
CA VAL A 19 -22.02 3.19 11.33
C VAL A 19 -22.07 3.30 12.85
N ASP A 20 -21.75 4.46 13.40
CA ASP A 20 -21.83 4.76 14.84
C ASP A 20 -23.25 4.51 15.36
N LEU A 21 -24.27 5.05 14.68
CA LEU A 21 -25.67 4.90 15.09
C LEU A 21 -26.20 3.48 14.87
N VAL A 22 -25.78 2.80 13.80
CA VAL A 22 -26.14 1.41 13.52
C VAL A 22 -25.44 0.43 14.45
N SER A 23 -24.32 0.79 15.07
CA SER A 23 -23.59 -0.09 16.00
C SER A 23 -23.88 0.19 17.47
N ALA A 24 -24.50 1.34 17.78
CA ALA A 24 -24.82 1.76 19.13
C ALA A 24 -25.88 0.86 19.82
N ASP A 25 -25.80 0.83 21.15
CA ASP A 25 -26.85 0.24 21.99
C ASP A 25 -28.10 1.12 21.97
N LEU A 26 -29.19 0.58 21.43
CA LEU A 26 -30.43 1.32 21.24
C LEU A 26 -31.13 1.65 22.56
N GLU A 27 -30.88 0.90 23.64
CA GLU A 27 -31.46 1.21 24.96
C GLU A 27 -30.78 2.44 25.57
N GLU A 28 -29.45 2.52 25.47
CA GLU A 28 -28.67 3.66 25.92
C GLU A 28 -29.03 4.93 25.13
N VAL A 29 -29.17 4.81 23.81
CA VAL A 29 -29.58 5.92 22.94
C VAL A 29 -31.01 6.37 23.24
N ALA A 30 -31.93 5.42 23.50
CA ALA A 30 -33.31 5.75 23.89
C ALA A 30 -33.34 6.59 25.18
N GLN A 31 -32.57 6.19 26.19
CA GLN A 31 -32.48 6.88 27.48
C GLN A 31 -31.86 8.28 27.34
N LYS A 32 -30.73 8.40 26.63
CA LYS A 32 -30.01 9.68 26.49
C LYS A 32 -30.75 10.70 25.62
N CYS A 33 -31.41 10.25 24.56
CA CYS A 33 -32.08 11.13 23.61
C CYS A 33 -33.58 11.33 23.89
N GLY A 34 -34.14 10.63 24.89
CA GLY A 34 -35.58 10.66 25.17
C GLY A 34 -36.43 10.13 24.02
N LEU A 35 -35.86 9.26 23.18
CA LEU A 35 -36.53 8.70 22.01
C LEU A 35 -37.14 7.34 22.34
N SER A 36 -38.25 7.00 21.67
CA SER A 36 -38.82 5.66 21.78
C SER A 36 -37.88 4.62 21.19
N TYR A 37 -37.63 3.53 21.93
CA TYR A 37 -36.89 2.36 21.44
C TYR A 37 -37.42 1.85 20.09
N LYS A 38 -38.75 1.84 19.91
CA LYS A 38 -39.40 1.41 18.66
C LYS A 38 -39.06 2.32 17.48
N ALA A 39 -38.96 3.64 17.72
CA ALA A 39 -38.56 4.61 16.70
C ALA A 39 -37.09 4.43 16.31
N LEU A 40 -36.21 4.15 17.28
CA LEU A 40 -34.79 3.88 17.04
C LEU A 40 -34.56 2.57 16.27
N VAL A 41 -35.32 1.51 16.57
CA VAL A 41 -35.28 0.26 15.79
C VAL A 41 -35.73 0.50 14.34
N ALA A 42 -36.80 1.27 14.13
CA ALA A 42 -37.26 1.61 12.78
C ALA A 42 -36.20 2.42 12.02
N LEU A 43 -35.59 3.41 12.68
CA LEU A 43 -34.50 4.21 12.13
C LEU A 43 -33.30 3.34 11.75
N ARG A 44 -32.83 2.46 12.64
CA ARG A 44 -31.70 1.55 12.38
C ARG A 44 -31.98 0.63 11.19
N ARG A 45 -33.21 0.14 11.04
CA ARG A 45 -33.63 -0.67 9.88
C ARG A 45 -33.57 0.13 8.57
N VAL A 46 -34.06 1.37 8.57
CA VAL A 46 -33.98 2.25 7.38
C VAL A 46 -32.52 2.53 7.03
N LEU A 47 -31.69 2.84 8.03
CA LEU A 47 -30.27 3.12 7.82
C LEU A 47 -29.51 1.89 7.29
N LEU A 48 -29.76 0.72 7.86
CA LEU A 48 -29.19 -0.53 7.33
C LEU A 48 -29.68 -0.77 5.89
N ALA A 49 -30.97 -0.64 5.60
CA ALA A 49 -31.49 -0.87 4.26
C ALA A 49 -30.93 0.12 3.21
N GLN A 50 -30.65 1.36 3.61
CA GLN A 50 -30.16 2.41 2.70
C GLN A 50 -28.65 2.47 2.56
N PHE A 51 -27.90 2.09 3.62
CA PHE A 51 -26.45 2.34 3.69
C PHE A 51 -25.63 1.08 3.99
N SER A 52 -26.23 -0.08 4.25
CA SER A 52 -25.45 -1.31 4.37
C SER A 52 -24.98 -1.80 3.00
N ALA A 53 -23.77 -2.36 2.97
CA ALA A 53 -23.30 -3.05 1.79
C ALA A 53 -24.21 -4.27 1.52
N PHE A 54 -24.67 -4.40 0.27
CA PHE A 54 -25.44 -5.56 -0.13
C PHE A 54 -24.54 -6.81 -0.05
N PRO A 55 -25.03 -7.97 0.42
CA PRO A 55 -24.22 -9.17 0.48
C PRO A 55 -23.81 -9.60 -0.93
N PHE A 56 -22.51 -9.81 -1.14
CA PHE A 56 -21.95 -10.38 -2.37
C PHE A 56 -21.63 -11.86 -2.18
N ASN A 57 -21.80 -12.65 -3.23
CA ASN A 57 -21.31 -14.01 -3.28
C ASN A 57 -19.78 -13.98 -3.32
N GLY A 58 -19.13 -14.86 -2.56
CA GLY A 58 -17.67 -14.98 -2.53
C GLY A 58 -17.07 -15.29 -3.91
N ALA A 59 -17.77 -16.05 -4.76
CA ALA A 59 -17.29 -16.33 -6.12
C ALA A 59 -17.28 -15.06 -7.00
N ASP A 60 -18.36 -14.27 -6.95
CA ASP A 60 -18.46 -13.04 -7.73
C ASP A 60 -17.43 -12.01 -7.25
N LEU A 61 -17.26 -11.88 -5.94
CA LEU A 61 -16.22 -11.04 -5.34
C LEU A 61 -14.81 -11.50 -5.75
N TYR A 62 -14.57 -12.80 -5.82
CA TYR A 62 -13.27 -13.34 -6.23
C TYR A 62 -12.95 -13.03 -7.69
N GLU A 63 -13.91 -13.16 -8.60
CA GLU A 63 -13.74 -12.79 -10.00
C GLU A 63 -13.58 -11.27 -10.18
N GLU A 64 -14.34 -10.46 -9.43
CA GLU A 64 -14.15 -9.01 -9.40
C GLU A 64 -12.74 -8.65 -8.93
N LEU A 65 -12.25 -9.26 -7.84
CA LEU A 65 -10.90 -9.04 -7.34
C LEU A 65 -9.82 -9.46 -8.34
N LYS A 66 -10.00 -10.59 -9.04
CA LYS A 66 -9.06 -11.00 -10.11
C LYS A 66 -8.94 -9.96 -11.22
N THR A 67 -10.07 -9.40 -11.64
CA THR A 67 -10.11 -8.45 -12.77
C THR A 67 -9.69 -7.03 -12.38
N SER A 68 -9.89 -6.64 -11.11
CA SER A 68 -9.56 -5.30 -10.60
C SER A 68 -8.18 -5.19 -9.97
N THR A 69 -7.52 -6.32 -9.67
CA THR A 69 -6.17 -6.32 -9.10
C THR A 69 -5.13 -6.15 -10.21
N ALA A 70 -4.37 -5.06 -10.15
CA ALA A 70 -3.19 -4.85 -10.97
C ALA A 70 -1.92 -5.19 -10.18
N ILE A 71 -0.88 -5.61 -10.90
CA ILE A 71 0.46 -5.82 -10.34
C ILE A 71 1.36 -4.69 -10.83
N LEU A 72 1.91 -3.94 -9.89
CA LEU A 72 2.83 -2.84 -10.14
C LEU A 72 4.27 -3.34 -9.99
N SER A 73 5.03 -3.36 -11.08
CA SER A 73 6.46 -3.66 -11.00
C SER A 73 7.16 -2.64 -10.09
N THR A 74 8.05 -3.15 -9.23
CA THR A 74 8.90 -2.33 -8.36
C THR A 74 10.01 -1.61 -9.12
N GLY A 75 10.23 -1.98 -10.39
CA GLY A 75 11.39 -1.56 -11.17
C GLY A 75 12.69 -2.22 -10.73
N VAL A 76 12.62 -3.28 -9.91
CA VAL A 76 13.76 -4.04 -9.40
C VAL A 76 13.47 -5.52 -9.67
N GLY A 77 14.05 -6.08 -10.73
CA GLY A 77 13.66 -7.40 -11.24
C GLY A 77 13.78 -8.54 -10.23
N SER A 78 14.78 -8.53 -9.35
CA SER A 78 14.91 -9.53 -8.27
C SER A 78 13.81 -9.42 -7.21
N LEU A 79 13.32 -8.19 -6.96
CA LEU A 79 12.24 -7.94 -6.03
C LEU A 79 10.89 -8.31 -6.66
N ASP A 80 10.70 -8.01 -7.94
CA ASP A 80 9.52 -8.44 -8.71
C ASP A 80 9.44 -9.97 -8.76
N LYS A 81 10.58 -10.65 -8.95
CA LYS A 81 10.65 -12.12 -8.87
C LYS A 81 10.23 -12.65 -7.49
N LEU A 82 10.71 -12.02 -6.41
CA LEU A 82 10.35 -12.42 -5.04
C LEU A 82 8.85 -12.21 -4.75
N LEU A 83 8.26 -11.18 -5.34
CA LEU A 83 6.87 -10.77 -5.13
C LEU A 83 5.89 -11.33 -6.17
N ASP A 84 6.34 -12.23 -7.05
CA ASP A 84 5.53 -12.76 -8.16
C ASP A 84 4.97 -11.65 -9.06
N ALA A 85 5.91 -10.97 -9.73
CA ALA A 85 5.76 -9.85 -10.67
C ALA A 85 5.64 -8.43 -10.08
N GLY A 86 5.46 -8.27 -8.76
CA GLY A 86 5.56 -6.95 -8.12
C GLY A 86 4.54 -6.69 -7.00
N LEU A 87 4.19 -5.42 -6.80
CA LEU A 87 3.28 -4.97 -5.75
C LEU A 87 1.82 -5.03 -6.23
N TYR A 88 0.98 -5.76 -5.51
CA TYR A 88 -0.44 -5.89 -5.83
C TYR A 88 -1.22 -4.66 -5.35
N THR A 89 -2.12 -4.15 -6.19
CA THR A 89 -3.05 -3.06 -5.81
C THR A 89 -4.10 -3.55 -4.81
N GLY A 90 -4.68 -2.63 -4.04
CA GLY A 90 -5.69 -2.96 -3.02
C GLY A 90 -5.12 -3.59 -1.75
N GLU A 91 -3.80 -3.68 -1.63
CA GLU A 91 -3.12 -4.32 -0.52
C GLU A 91 -2.02 -3.45 0.09
N VAL A 92 -1.79 -3.64 1.40
CA VAL A 92 -0.69 -2.99 2.13
C VAL A 92 0.53 -3.93 2.16
N THR A 93 1.62 -3.51 1.51
CA THR A 93 2.91 -4.18 1.56
C THR A 93 3.86 -3.43 2.50
N GLU A 94 4.39 -4.12 3.51
CA GLU A 94 5.35 -3.57 4.46
C GLU A 94 6.78 -3.99 4.13
N ILE A 95 7.71 -3.02 4.11
CA ILE A 95 9.15 -3.25 4.01
C ILE A 95 9.80 -2.94 5.35
N ALA A 96 10.25 -3.97 6.05
CA ALA A 96 10.91 -3.93 7.34
C ALA A 96 12.43 -4.13 7.20
N GLY A 97 13.22 -3.74 8.20
CA GLY A 97 14.67 -3.93 8.22
C GLY A 97 15.40 -2.92 9.11
N ALA A 98 16.65 -3.21 9.48
CA ALA A 98 17.49 -2.34 10.31
C ALA A 98 17.76 -0.97 9.63
N PRO A 99 18.14 0.10 10.36
CA PRO A 99 18.64 1.32 9.73
C PRO A 99 19.76 1.02 8.71
N GLY A 100 19.77 1.72 7.57
CA GLY A 100 20.76 1.48 6.50
C GLY A 100 20.52 0.26 5.60
N SER A 101 19.50 -0.58 5.89
CA SER A 101 19.12 -1.75 5.06
C SER A 101 18.60 -1.39 3.65
N GLY A 102 18.35 -0.11 3.35
CA GLY A 102 17.94 0.31 2.01
C GLY A 102 16.42 0.44 1.78
N LYS A 103 15.59 0.38 2.83
CA LYS A 103 14.12 0.59 2.74
C LYS A 103 13.74 1.84 1.95
N THR A 104 14.26 3.01 2.35
CA THR A 104 14.00 4.28 1.67
C THR A 104 14.44 4.23 0.21
N GLN A 105 15.55 3.57 -0.10
CA GLN A 105 16.02 3.41 -1.47
C GLN A 105 15.05 2.57 -2.30
N VAL A 106 14.50 1.48 -1.75
CA VAL A 106 13.46 0.70 -2.42
C VAL A 106 12.22 1.56 -2.67
N CYS A 107 11.73 2.32 -1.68
CA CYS A 107 10.58 3.20 -1.85
C CYS A 107 10.80 4.25 -2.94
N LEU A 108 12.00 4.84 -3.01
CA LEU A 108 12.37 5.81 -4.04
C LEU A 108 12.45 5.17 -5.43
N CYS A 109 13.03 3.97 -5.56
CA CYS A 109 13.06 3.22 -6.81
C CYS A 109 11.64 2.92 -7.32
N VAL A 110 10.76 2.45 -6.44
CA VAL A 110 9.36 2.16 -6.78
C VAL A 110 8.64 3.44 -7.20
N ALA A 111 8.78 4.53 -6.43
CA ALA A 111 8.16 5.82 -6.77
C ALA A 111 8.62 6.34 -8.14
N ALA A 112 9.92 6.29 -8.43
CA ALA A 112 10.45 6.66 -9.73
C ALA A 112 9.92 5.75 -10.85
N ASN A 113 9.86 4.42 -10.63
CA ASN A 113 9.35 3.46 -11.60
C ASN A 113 7.85 3.68 -11.90
N VAL A 114 7.04 3.94 -10.88
CA VAL A 114 5.61 4.19 -11.05
C VAL A 114 5.36 5.53 -11.76
N ALA A 115 6.09 6.58 -11.39
CA ALA A 115 5.93 7.91 -11.98
C ALA A 115 6.43 8.02 -13.43
N HIS A 116 7.52 7.31 -13.76
CA HIS A 116 8.12 7.33 -15.08
C HIS A 116 7.73 6.12 -15.94
N GLY A 117 7.91 4.89 -15.45
CA GLY A 117 7.60 3.68 -16.22
C GLY A 117 6.11 3.46 -16.44
N LEU A 118 5.29 3.67 -15.39
CA LEU A 118 3.84 3.49 -15.47
C LEU A 118 3.06 4.80 -15.73
N GLN A 119 3.76 5.94 -15.73
CA GLN A 119 3.19 7.28 -15.90
C GLN A 119 2.03 7.57 -14.93
N GLN A 120 2.09 7.06 -13.70
CA GLN A 120 1.06 7.22 -12.66
C GLN A 120 1.46 8.24 -11.59
N ASN A 121 0.46 8.79 -10.89
CA ASN A 121 0.69 9.68 -9.74
C ASN A 121 1.13 8.90 -8.50
N VAL A 122 2.07 9.46 -7.73
CA VAL A 122 2.59 8.87 -6.51
C VAL A 122 2.47 9.87 -5.37
N LEU A 123 1.83 9.49 -4.27
CA LEU A 123 1.95 10.19 -3.00
C LEU A 123 3.06 9.54 -2.17
N TYR A 124 4.08 10.32 -1.83
CA TYR A 124 5.16 9.92 -0.93
C TYR A 124 5.01 10.65 0.41
N ILE A 125 4.82 9.89 1.49
CA ILE A 125 4.78 10.43 2.85
C ILE A 125 6.16 10.30 3.48
N ASP A 126 6.85 11.42 3.66
CA ASP A 126 8.17 11.47 4.29
C ASP A 126 8.05 11.73 5.79
N SER A 127 8.35 10.70 6.58
CA SER A 127 8.31 10.77 8.04
C SER A 127 9.63 11.21 8.69
N ASN A 128 10.73 11.25 7.94
CA ASN A 128 12.05 11.57 8.49
C ASN A 128 12.63 12.87 7.90
N GLY A 129 11.96 13.49 6.92
CA GLY A 129 12.38 14.76 6.30
C GLY A 129 13.64 14.64 5.44
N GLY A 130 14.03 13.41 5.10
CA GLY A 130 15.27 13.11 4.38
C GLY A 130 15.12 13.03 2.86
N LEU A 131 13.89 13.15 2.34
CA LEU A 131 13.65 13.08 0.90
C LEU A 131 14.02 14.39 0.21
N THR A 132 14.76 14.29 -0.89
CA THR A 132 15.14 15.42 -1.75
C THR A 132 14.83 15.10 -3.20
N ALA A 133 14.29 16.07 -3.96
CA ALA A 133 13.99 15.89 -5.38
C ALA A 133 15.21 15.43 -6.21
N SER A 134 16.41 15.87 -5.83
CA SER A 134 17.67 15.44 -6.46
C SER A 134 17.92 13.94 -6.38
N ARG A 135 17.45 13.24 -5.33
CA ARG A 135 17.59 11.77 -5.21
C ARG A 135 16.68 11.04 -6.17
N ILE A 136 15.47 11.55 -6.38
CA ILE A 136 14.53 11.02 -7.38
C ILE A 136 15.08 11.30 -8.79
N LEU A 137 15.58 12.52 -9.03
CA LEU A 137 16.19 12.88 -10.31
C LEU A 137 17.38 11.96 -10.66
N GLN A 138 18.25 11.65 -9.69
CA GLN A 138 19.34 10.69 -9.88
C GLN A 138 18.84 9.30 -10.32
N LEU A 139 17.74 8.82 -9.75
CA LEU A 139 17.10 7.57 -10.14
C LEU A 139 16.48 7.64 -11.55
N LEU A 140 15.90 8.77 -11.92
CA LEU A 140 15.31 8.99 -13.24
C LEU A 140 16.38 9.11 -14.33
N GLN A 141 17.49 9.79 -14.05
CA GLN A 141 18.64 9.91 -14.96
C GLN A 141 19.27 8.55 -15.31
N ALA A 142 19.21 7.58 -14.38
CA ALA A 142 19.65 6.22 -14.64
C ALA A 142 18.69 5.45 -15.57
N ARG A 143 17.47 5.95 -15.80
CA ARG A 143 16.41 5.30 -16.60
C ARG A 143 16.22 5.97 -17.97
N THR A 144 16.30 7.29 -18.02
CA THR A 144 16.13 8.07 -19.26
C THR A 144 17.05 9.29 -19.26
N PRO A 145 17.70 9.62 -20.39
CA PRO A 145 18.44 10.88 -20.55
C PRO A 145 17.51 12.07 -20.87
N ASP A 146 16.22 11.83 -21.17
CA ASP A 146 15.27 12.86 -21.58
C ASP A 146 14.81 13.72 -20.39
N GLU A 147 15.10 15.02 -20.45
CA GLU A 147 14.75 15.98 -19.40
C GLU A 147 13.23 16.24 -19.30
N GLU A 148 12.47 16.14 -20.39
CA GLU A 148 11.02 16.30 -20.38
C GLU A 148 10.36 15.11 -19.68
N GLU A 149 10.82 13.88 -19.95
CA GLU A 149 10.35 12.69 -19.25
C GLU A 149 10.69 12.72 -17.76
N GLN A 150 11.90 13.21 -17.41
CA GLN A 150 12.32 13.40 -16.01
C GLN A 150 11.42 14.43 -15.30
N ALA A 151 11.16 15.57 -15.94
CA ALA A 151 10.30 16.62 -15.40
C ALA A 151 8.85 16.13 -15.22
N GLY A 152 8.31 15.41 -16.21
CA GLY A 152 6.98 14.80 -16.14
C GLY A 152 6.86 13.80 -14.98
N ALA A 153 7.87 12.96 -14.77
CA ALA A 153 7.89 12.03 -13.64
C ALA A 153 7.96 12.76 -12.28
N LEU A 154 8.77 13.80 -12.15
CA LEU A 154 8.85 14.61 -10.93
C LEU A 154 7.51 15.31 -10.61
N GLN A 155 6.79 15.80 -11.62
CA GLN A 155 5.48 16.44 -11.43
C GLN A 155 4.40 15.47 -10.88
N ARG A 156 4.53 14.17 -11.16
CA ARG A 156 3.60 13.13 -10.68
C ARG A 156 3.85 12.70 -9.24
N ILE A 157 5.00 13.06 -8.66
CA ILE A 157 5.36 12.66 -7.30
C ILE A 157 5.02 13.80 -6.33
N GLN A 158 3.93 13.64 -5.59
CA GLN A 158 3.55 14.53 -4.51
C GLN A 158 4.22 14.08 -3.21
N VAL A 159 4.84 15.01 -2.49
CA VAL A 159 5.52 14.72 -1.24
C VAL A 159 4.81 15.43 -0.10
N VAL A 160 4.41 14.68 0.92
CA VAL A 160 3.85 15.21 2.16
C VAL A 160 4.77 14.81 3.30
N ARG A 161 5.05 15.75 4.20
CA ARG A 161 5.88 15.48 5.39
C ARG A 161 4.98 15.28 6.59
N ALA A 162 5.16 14.17 7.29
CA ALA A 162 4.37 13.82 8.47
C ALA A 162 5.30 13.32 9.57
N PHE A 163 5.61 14.18 10.53
CA PHE A 163 6.64 13.92 11.56
C PHE A 163 6.09 13.29 12.84
N ASP A 164 4.77 13.11 12.92
CA ASP A 164 4.11 12.41 14.00
C ASP A 164 2.97 11.54 13.45
N ILE A 165 2.49 10.64 14.30
CA ILE A 165 1.45 9.68 13.94
C ILE A 165 0.10 10.36 13.63
N PHE A 166 -0.19 11.52 14.21
CA PHE A 166 -1.45 12.23 13.98
C PHE A 166 -1.45 12.86 12.58
N GLN A 167 -0.38 13.57 12.22
CA GLN A 167 -0.18 14.09 10.86
C GLN A 167 -0.23 12.97 9.82
N MET A 168 0.38 11.81 10.11
CA MET A 168 0.30 10.66 9.22
C MET A 168 -1.14 10.19 9.08
N LEU A 169 -1.87 10.02 10.19
CA LEU A 169 -3.28 9.61 10.16
C LEU A 169 -4.18 10.61 9.43
N ASP A 170 -3.92 11.91 9.54
CA ASP A 170 -4.66 12.95 8.81
C ASP A 170 -4.46 12.80 7.30
N VAL A 171 -3.20 12.65 6.86
CA VAL A 171 -2.89 12.40 5.44
C VAL A 171 -3.53 11.11 4.95
N LEU A 172 -3.53 10.05 5.78
CA LEU A 172 -4.19 8.79 5.44
C LEU A 172 -5.71 8.93 5.34
N GLN A 173 -6.34 9.74 6.18
CA GLN A 173 -7.77 10.01 6.16
C GLN A 173 -8.18 10.86 4.97
N ASP A 174 -7.42 11.91 4.66
CA ASP A 174 -7.63 12.75 3.49
C ASP A 174 -7.51 11.92 2.21
N LEU A 175 -6.51 11.05 2.15
CA LEU A 175 -6.38 10.15 1.01
C LEU A 175 -7.43 9.03 1.04
N ARG A 176 -7.94 8.56 2.18
CA ARG A 176 -9.10 7.63 2.18
C ARG A 176 -10.34 8.27 1.54
N GLY A 177 -10.47 9.59 1.63
CA GLY A 177 -11.45 10.37 0.86
C GLY A 177 -11.17 10.41 -0.65
N ALA A 178 -9.95 10.07 -1.08
CA ALA A 178 -9.47 10.13 -2.47
C ALA A 178 -9.17 8.75 -3.12
N VAL A 179 -8.36 7.85 -2.54
CA VAL A 179 -7.89 6.54 -3.08
C VAL A 179 -7.34 5.61 -1.93
N SER A 180 -7.43 4.28 -2.03
CA SER A 180 -6.95 3.29 -1.00
C SER A 180 -5.45 2.87 -1.13
N GLN A 181 -4.77 2.51 -0.02
CA GLN A 181 -3.32 2.76 0.24
C GLN A 181 -2.31 1.61 0.44
N GLN A 182 -1.00 1.96 0.34
CA GLN A 182 0.21 1.24 0.83
C GLN A 182 0.99 2.08 1.88
N VAL A 183 1.66 1.44 2.87
CA VAL A 183 2.37 2.10 3.99
C VAL A 183 3.73 1.43 4.28
N THR A 184 4.77 2.22 4.56
CA THR A 184 6.13 1.75 4.90
C THR A 184 6.48 2.01 6.37
N ASN A 185 7.10 1.04 7.07
CA ASN A 185 7.42 1.12 8.50
C ASN A 185 8.89 0.81 8.81
N HIS A 186 9.34 1.30 9.97
CA HIS A 186 10.66 0.97 10.53
C HIS A 186 10.57 -0.23 11.48
N THR A 187 11.72 -0.84 11.79
CA THR A 187 11.83 -2.04 12.64
C THR A 187 12.74 -1.72 13.82
N THR A 188 12.34 -2.14 15.02
CA THR A 188 13.11 -2.01 16.25
C THR A 188 13.73 -3.36 16.62
N ARG A 189 14.85 -3.34 17.36
CA ARG A 189 15.51 -4.57 17.83
C ARG A 189 15.14 -4.80 19.30
N ASP A 190 14.65 -6.00 19.58
CA ASP A 190 14.33 -6.45 20.94
C ASP A 190 15.62 -6.59 21.77
N ARG A 191 15.65 -6.01 22.99
CA ARG A 191 16.87 -5.96 23.82
C ARG A 191 17.25 -7.31 24.44
N ASP A 192 16.29 -8.23 24.60
CA ASP A 192 16.51 -9.50 25.30
C ASP A 192 16.72 -10.67 24.32
N SER A 193 16.07 -10.64 23.16
CA SER A 193 16.14 -11.70 22.15
C SER A 193 16.96 -11.36 20.90
N GLY A 194 17.33 -10.09 20.71
CA GLY A 194 18.01 -9.62 19.50
C GLY A 194 17.16 -9.67 18.22
N GLN A 195 15.90 -10.12 18.32
CA GLN A 195 14.97 -10.32 17.22
C GLN A 195 14.45 -8.97 16.71
N LEU A 196 14.36 -8.84 15.38
CA LEU A 196 13.80 -7.67 14.72
C LEU A 196 12.26 -7.71 14.84
N LYS A 197 11.65 -6.66 15.42
CA LYS A 197 10.19 -6.50 15.56
C LYS A 197 9.72 -5.22 14.85
N PRO A 198 8.55 -5.21 14.19
CA PRO A 198 7.98 -3.99 13.60
C PRO A 198 7.84 -2.88 14.64
N ALA A 199 8.18 -1.64 14.29
CA ALA A 199 8.21 -0.52 15.24
C ALA A 199 6.83 -0.20 15.85
N LEU A 200 5.74 -0.47 15.12
CA LEU A 200 4.36 -0.23 15.57
C LEU A 200 3.76 -1.40 16.39
N GLY A 201 4.54 -2.45 16.68
CA GLY A 201 4.14 -3.52 17.59
C GLY A 201 2.98 -4.42 17.10
N ARG A 202 2.31 -5.10 18.05
CA ARG A 202 1.29 -6.12 17.76
C ARG A 202 0.06 -5.56 17.03
N SER A 203 -0.34 -4.32 17.33
CA SER A 203 -1.52 -3.69 16.73
C SER A 203 -1.39 -3.46 15.21
N TRP A 204 -0.16 -3.36 14.68
CA TRP A 204 0.09 -3.27 13.24
C TRP A 204 0.39 -4.63 12.59
N SER A 205 0.58 -5.68 13.40
CA SER A 205 1.05 -6.98 12.91
C SER A 205 0.06 -7.67 11.94
N PHE A 206 -1.22 -7.29 11.99
CA PHE A 206 -2.26 -7.83 11.12
C PHE A 206 -2.49 -7.02 9.84
N VAL A 207 -2.18 -5.71 9.87
CA VAL A 207 -2.58 -4.75 8.82
C VAL A 207 -1.94 -5.04 7.45
N PRO A 208 -0.61 -5.20 7.30
CA PRO A 208 -0.01 -5.55 6.02
C PRO A 208 -0.39 -6.98 5.60
N SER A 209 -0.85 -7.15 4.37
CA SER A 209 -1.05 -8.48 3.77
C SER A 209 0.30 -9.13 3.47
N THR A 210 1.25 -8.34 2.96
CA THR A 210 2.57 -8.77 2.53
C THR A 210 3.67 -8.08 3.34
N ARG A 211 4.71 -8.83 3.75
CA ARG A 211 5.88 -8.30 4.48
C ARG A 211 7.20 -8.76 3.92
N LEU A 212 8.08 -7.81 3.64
CA LEU A 212 9.46 -8.03 3.27
C LEU A 212 10.39 -7.60 4.39
N LEU A 213 11.37 -8.44 4.72
CA LEU A 213 12.49 -8.10 5.60
C LEU A 213 13.73 -7.86 4.75
N LEU A 214 14.26 -6.63 4.78
CA LEU A 214 15.51 -6.26 4.15
C LEU A 214 16.66 -6.34 5.16
N ASP A 215 17.67 -7.13 4.81
CA ASP A 215 18.92 -7.22 5.54
C ASP A 215 20.12 -6.87 4.65
N SER A 216 21.18 -6.35 5.27
CA SER A 216 22.47 -6.20 4.61
C SER A 216 23.06 -7.59 4.35
N ALA A 217 23.46 -7.87 3.10
CA ALA A 217 24.17 -9.11 2.80
C ALA A 217 25.54 -9.12 3.51
N GLN A 218 25.75 -9.99 4.50
CA GLN A 218 27.08 -10.20 5.10
C GLN A 218 27.90 -11.13 4.20
N GLY A 219 28.91 -10.57 3.51
CA GLY A 219 29.89 -11.31 2.72
C GLY A 219 31.05 -10.42 2.30
N SER A 220 32.21 -10.64 2.92
CA SER A 220 33.57 -10.19 2.56
C SER A 220 33.72 -8.83 1.82
N GLY A 221 34.09 -7.79 2.57
CA GLY A 221 35.01 -6.73 2.10
C GLY A 221 34.48 -5.68 1.11
N ALA A 222 33.32 -5.86 0.48
CA ALA A 222 32.67 -4.81 -0.28
C ALA A 222 31.62 -4.11 0.59
N LEU A 223 31.73 -2.79 0.73
CA LEU A 223 30.69 -1.90 1.25
C LEU A 223 29.50 -1.90 0.28
N GLY A 224 28.82 -3.05 0.17
CA GLY A 224 28.05 -3.42 -1.01
C GLY A 224 26.66 -2.79 -1.04
N SER A 225 26.23 -2.43 -2.25
CA SER A 225 24.86 -2.04 -2.58
C SER A 225 23.84 -3.18 -2.49
N ARG A 226 24.30 -4.42 -2.35
CA ARG A 226 23.46 -5.62 -2.27
C ARG A 226 22.77 -5.75 -0.90
N ARG A 227 21.53 -6.22 -0.93
CA ARG A 227 20.66 -6.50 0.20
C ARG A 227 20.00 -7.86 0.00
N VAL A 228 19.64 -8.53 1.08
CA VAL A 228 18.80 -9.73 1.04
C VAL A 228 17.39 -9.31 1.39
N ALA A 229 16.44 -9.56 0.50
CA ALA A 229 15.02 -9.40 0.74
C ALA A 229 14.41 -10.76 1.07
N CYS A 230 13.72 -10.86 2.19
CA CYS A 230 13.07 -12.09 2.65
C CYS A 230 11.56 -11.86 2.81
N LEU A 231 10.75 -12.73 2.21
CA LEU A 231 9.30 -12.68 2.35
C LEU A 231 8.88 -13.32 3.68
N THR A 232 8.36 -12.53 4.61
CA THR A 232 8.02 -12.98 5.98
C THR A 232 6.53 -13.14 6.22
N LYS A 233 5.69 -12.54 5.38
CA LYS A 233 4.22 -12.68 5.38
C LYS A 233 3.71 -12.51 3.95
N SER A 234 2.82 -13.39 3.52
CA SER A 234 2.06 -13.24 2.27
C SER A 234 0.81 -14.13 2.32
N PRO A 235 -0.34 -13.68 1.81
CA PRO A 235 -1.53 -14.52 1.68
C PRO A 235 -1.45 -15.47 0.47
N ARG A 236 -0.48 -15.25 -0.44
CA ARG A 236 -0.39 -15.94 -1.75
C ARG A 236 0.89 -16.75 -1.94
N LEU A 237 1.99 -16.31 -1.33
CA LEU A 237 3.32 -16.85 -1.60
C LEU A 237 3.91 -17.54 -0.37
N PRO A 238 4.73 -18.59 -0.56
CA PRO A 238 5.46 -19.21 0.54
C PRO A 238 6.36 -18.21 1.28
N THR A 239 6.30 -18.21 2.61
CA THR A 239 7.20 -17.38 3.42
C THR A 239 8.56 -18.06 3.59
N GLY A 240 9.59 -17.25 3.85
CA GLY A 240 10.98 -17.71 3.96
C GLY A 240 11.76 -17.67 2.64
N CYS A 241 11.11 -17.40 1.50
CA CYS A 241 11.78 -17.14 0.23
C CYS A 241 12.66 -15.90 0.32
N GLN A 242 13.84 -15.94 -0.30
CA GLN A 242 14.81 -14.86 -0.28
C GLN A 242 15.35 -14.58 -1.67
N GLU A 243 15.57 -13.30 -1.96
CA GLU A 243 16.23 -12.85 -3.18
C GLU A 243 17.30 -11.82 -2.83
N THR A 244 18.42 -11.84 -3.56
CA THR A 244 19.46 -10.82 -3.43
C THR A 244 19.10 -9.64 -4.34
N VAL A 245 18.96 -8.47 -3.74
CA VAL A 245 18.60 -7.22 -4.39
C VAL A 245 19.80 -6.30 -4.46
N ASP A 246 20.15 -5.82 -5.66
CA ASP A 246 21.17 -4.77 -5.81
C ASP A 246 20.52 -3.39 -5.84
N LEU A 247 20.73 -2.59 -4.80
CA LEU A 247 20.18 -1.23 -4.70
C LEU A 247 21.11 -0.16 -5.28
N GLY A 248 22.28 -0.55 -5.79
CA GLY A 248 23.32 0.35 -6.31
C GLY A 248 23.25 0.51 -7.82
N SER A 249 22.60 -0.43 -8.51
CA SER A 249 22.28 -0.33 -9.94
C SER A 249 21.09 0.59 -10.23
N TRP A 250 20.61 1.38 -9.27
CA TRP A 250 19.49 2.34 -9.40
C TRP A 250 18.18 1.73 -9.95
N GLY A 251 18.03 0.40 -9.91
CA GLY A 251 16.89 -0.30 -10.51
C GLY A 251 16.90 -0.28 -12.03
N ILE A 252 18.07 -0.22 -12.68
CA ILE A 252 18.19 -0.51 -14.11
C ILE A 252 17.82 -1.99 -14.30
N PRO A 253 16.79 -2.33 -15.09
CA PRO A 253 16.52 -3.72 -15.43
C PRO A 253 17.77 -4.28 -16.11
N ALA A 254 18.23 -5.46 -15.70
CA ALA A 254 19.23 -6.17 -16.47
C ALA A 254 18.67 -6.31 -17.89
N PHE A 255 19.31 -5.67 -18.87
CA PHE A 255 18.98 -5.82 -20.27
C PHE A 255 19.09 -7.32 -20.60
N GLN A 256 17.96 -8.02 -20.59
CA GLN A 256 17.92 -9.41 -20.96
C GLN A 256 17.95 -9.40 -22.49
N GLY A 257 19.11 -9.73 -23.04
CA GLY A 257 19.37 -9.68 -24.47
C GLY A 257 18.31 -10.40 -25.29
N ASP A 258 17.96 -9.77 -26.40
CA ASP A 258 17.24 -10.30 -27.57
C ASP A 258 16.76 -11.76 -27.46
N HIS A 259 15.53 -11.93 -26.96
CA HIS A 259 14.65 -12.92 -27.53
C HIS A 259 13.75 -12.21 -28.55
N LYS A 260 14.17 -12.27 -29.83
CA LYS A 260 13.24 -12.18 -30.96
C LYS A 260 12.20 -13.30 -30.82
N GLY A 261 11.15 -13.04 -30.05
CA GLY A 261 9.94 -13.83 -30.00
C GLY A 261 8.95 -13.28 -31.02
N HIS A 262 8.64 -14.11 -32.01
CA HIS A 262 7.52 -13.94 -32.94
C HIS A 262 6.26 -13.46 -32.20
N TRP A 263 5.69 -12.34 -32.61
CA TRP A 263 4.28 -12.05 -32.38
C TRP A 263 3.47 -12.89 -33.38
N GLU A 264 3.24 -14.16 -33.06
CA GLU A 264 2.24 -14.97 -33.75
C GLU A 264 0.83 -14.55 -33.29
N GLN A 265 0.16 -13.85 -34.21
CA GLN A 265 -1.25 -13.95 -34.57
C GLN A 265 -2.23 -14.41 -33.47
N SER A 266 -3.08 -13.49 -33.03
CA SER A 266 -4.31 -13.80 -32.31
C SER A 266 -5.19 -14.77 -33.12
N PRO A 267 -5.88 -15.74 -32.49
CA PRO A 267 -6.80 -16.61 -33.20
C PRO A 267 -8.05 -15.84 -33.66
N VAL A 268 -8.29 -15.86 -34.96
CA VAL A 268 -9.55 -15.47 -35.59
C VAL A 268 -10.56 -16.59 -35.32
N PHE A 269 -11.65 -16.28 -34.60
CA PHE A 269 -12.79 -17.18 -34.48
C PHE A 269 -13.57 -17.21 -35.82
N PRO A 270 -13.94 -18.39 -36.35
CA PRO A 270 -14.75 -18.47 -37.56
C PRO A 270 -16.20 -18.09 -37.24
N GLY A 271 -16.69 -17.02 -37.88
CA GLY A 271 -18.11 -16.65 -37.90
C GLY A 271 -18.75 -17.17 -39.18
N ASP A 272 -19.85 -17.88 -39.01
CA ASP A 272 -20.59 -18.63 -40.03
C ASP A 272 -21.00 -17.84 -41.26
N HIS A 273 -20.86 -18.51 -42.42
CA HIS A 273 -21.59 -18.19 -43.63
C HIS A 273 -22.98 -18.84 -43.57
N THR A 274 -24.04 -18.03 -43.54
CA THR A 274 -25.26 -18.18 -44.35
C THR A 274 -26.09 -16.91 -44.26
#